data_AF-A0A7C7PF15-F1
#
_entry.id   AF-A0A7C7PF15-F1
#
_cell.length_a   1.000
_cell.length_b   1.000
_cell.length_c   1.000
_cell.angle_alpha   90.00
_cell.angle_beta   90.00
_cell.angle_gamma   90.00
#
_symmetry.space_group_name_H-M   'P 1'
#
loop_
_entity.id
_entity.type
_entity.pdbx_description
1 polymer ?
#
loop_
_entity_poly.entity_id
_entity_poly.type
_entity_poly.pdbx_seq_one_letter_code
_entity_poly.pdbx_strand_id
1 'polypeptide(L)'
;MSDHLADLIVRNANILTVDDQNTVAESLAVKNGRFISVGTNNDMEMLSNHSTKVIDVKGMTIVPGFIDAHIHVLSSGTMHVMAADCDKRTIEEIIKILRTRVKETKSNGWIQGFKFDDT
;
A
#
# COMPACT_ATOMS: atom_id res chain seq x y z
N MET A 1 -7.57 -7.20 33.32
CA MET A 1 -8.68 -6.25 32.99
C MET A 1 -8.19 -5.15 32.05
N SER A 2 -7.67 -5.49 30.87
CA SER A 2 -7.13 -4.51 29.90
C SER A 2 -7.35 -4.93 28.44
N ASP A 3 -8.24 -5.90 28.21
CA ASP A 3 -8.39 -6.52 26.89
C ASP A 3 -9.20 -5.65 25.90
N HIS A 4 -9.79 -4.54 26.36
CA HIS A 4 -10.54 -3.61 25.52
C HIS A 4 -9.76 -2.33 25.15
N LEU A 5 -8.57 -2.11 25.70
CA LEU A 5 -7.76 -0.92 25.39
C LEU A 5 -7.04 -1.07 24.04
N ALA A 6 -6.98 0.00 23.27
CA ALA A 6 -6.38 0.03 21.94
C ALA A 6 -4.85 0.11 22.00
N ASP A 7 -4.19 -0.52 21.04
CA ASP A 7 -2.75 -0.33 20.79
C ASP A 7 -2.52 0.96 19.98
N LEU A 8 -3.46 1.27 19.07
CA LEU A 8 -3.42 2.42 18.19
C LEU A 8 -4.80 3.08 18.11
N ILE A 9 -4.84 4.40 18.20
CA ILE A 9 -5.98 5.23 17.82
C ILE A 9 -5.54 6.22 16.75
N VAL A 10 -6.31 6.33 15.67
CA VAL A 10 -6.12 7.35 14.64
C VAL A 10 -7.35 8.24 14.65
N ARG A 11 -7.17 9.55 14.86
CA ARG A 11 -8.24 10.52 15.09
C ARG A 11 -8.18 11.73 14.17
N ASN A 12 -9.26 12.51 14.16
CA ASN A 12 -9.44 13.67 13.29
C ASN A 12 -9.25 13.29 11.81
N ALA A 13 -9.89 12.21 11.37
CA ALA A 13 -9.82 11.71 10.01
C ALA A 13 -11.14 11.91 9.26
N ASN A 14 -11.09 11.80 7.94
CA ASN A 14 -12.25 11.53 7.09
C ASN A 14 -12.19 10.04 6.69
N ILE A 15 -12.82 9.15 7.45
CA ILE A 15 -12.72 7.70 7.24
C ILE A 15 -13.88 7.24 6.36
N LEU A 16 -13.58 6.81 5.15
CA LEU A 16 -14.56 6.17 4.26
C LEU A 16 -14.55 4.67 4.56
N THR A 17 -15.59 4.14 5.19
CA THR A 17 -15.61 2.72 5.60
C THR A 17 -15.89 1.76 4.44
N VAL A 18 -16.62 2.24 3.43
CA VAL A 18 -17.09 1.43 2.29
C VAL A 18 -17.93 0.22 2.75
N ASP A 19 -18.67 0.39 3.86
CA ASP A 19 -19.73 -0.54 4.24
C ASP A 19 -20.99 -0.31 3.39
N ASP A 20 -22.00 -1.17 3.54
CA ASP A 20 -23.26 -1.08 2.77
C ASP A 20 -24.02 0.25 2.99
N GLN A 21 -23.70 0.96 4.07
CA GLN A 21 -24.31 2.24 4.43
C GLN A 21 -23.48 3.44 3.98
N ASN A 22 -22.30 3.22 3.39
CA ASN A 22 -21.30 4.24 3.08
C ASN A 22 -20.98 5.14 4.29
N THR A 23 -20.84 4.54 5.47
CA THR A 23 -20.57 5.25 6.71
C THR A 23 -19.26 6.03 6.60
N VAL A 24 -19.30 7.31 7.02
CA VAL A 24 -18.12 8.15 7.21
C VAL A 24 -17.87 8.33 8.70
N ALA A 25 -16.65 8.06 9.13
CA ALA A 25 -16.22 8.15 10.53
C ALA A 25 -15.07 9.14 10.71
N GLU A 26 -14.80 9.52 11.96
CA GLU A 26 -13.78 10.50 12.31
C GLU A 26 -12.53 9.89 12.95
N SER A 27 -12.69 8.68 13.52
CA SER A 27 -11.66 8.04 14.32
C SER A 27 -11.79 6.52 14.30
N LEU A 28 -10.67 5.83 14.51
CA LEU A 28 -10.62 4.37 14.63
C LEU A 28 -9.68 3.93 15.75
N ALA A 29 -9.97 2.77 16.33
CA ALA A 29 -9.15 2.12 17.34
C ALA A 29 -8.80 0.69 16.91
N VAL A 30 -7.52 0.33 17.05
CA VAL A 30 -6.98 -0.98 16.68
C VAL A 30 -6.34 -1.65 17.89
N LYS A 31 -6.62 -2.94 18.06
CA LYS A 31 -5.95 -3.83 19.01
C LYS A 31 -5.56 -5.13 18.32
N ASN A 32 -4.33 -5.59 18.50
CA ASN A 32 -3.79 -6.81 17.91
C ASN A 32 -4.03 -6.91 16.39
N GLY A 33 -3.87 -5.77 15.69
CA GLY A 33 -4.08 -5.68 14.24
C GLY A 33 -5.52 -5.75 13.77
N ARG A 34 -6.52 -5.66 14.67
CA ARG A 34 -7.95 -5.64 14.34
C ARG A 34 -8.62 -4.36 14.83
N PHE A 35 -9.59 -3.86 14.07
CA PHE A 35 -10.43 -2.74 14.52
C PHE A 35 -11.29 -3.20 15.70
N ILE A 36 -11.27 -2.43 16.78
CA ILE A 36 -12.16 -2.61 17.95
C ILE A 36 -13.22 -1.52 18.04
N SER A 37 -13.03 -0.40 17.32
CA SER A 37 -14.02 0.66 17.14
C SER A 37 -13.70 1.49 15.90
N VAL A 38 -14.74 1.97 15.22
CA VAL A 38 -14.68 2.94 14.12
C VAL A 38 -15.89 3.86 14.29
N GLY A 39 -15.66 5.16 14.45
CA GLY A 39 -16.72 6.10 14.86
C GLY A 39 -16.23 7.53 15.01
N THR A 40 -16.81 8.25 15.96
CA THR A 40 -16.45 9.64 16.27
C THR A 40 -15.14 9.73 17.05
N ASN A 41 -14.58 10.94 17.16
CA ASN A 41 -13.42 11.16 18.03
C ASN A 41 -13.71 10.83 19.50
N ASN A 42 -14.94 11.10 19.97
CA ASN A 42 -15.34 10.90 21.36
C ASN A 42 -15.46 9.42 21.71
N ASP A 43 -15.86 8.57 20.76
CA ASP A 43 -15.97 7.12 20.95
C ASP A 43 -14.64 6.47 21.34
N MET A 44 -13.51 7.13 21.06
CA MET A 44 -12.17 6.61 21.32
C MET A 44 -11.60 6.98 22.69
N GLU A 45 -12.21 7.91 23.43
CA GLU A 45 -11.67 8.42 24.70
C GLU A 45 -11.46 7.29 25.72
N MET A 46 -12.47 6.44 25.86
CA MET A 46 -12.48 5.31 26.80
C MET A 46 -11.67 4.10 26.33
N LEU A 47 -11.14 4.13 25.10
CA LEU A 47 -10.31 3.06 24.53
C LEU A 47 -8.81 3.34 24.66
N SER A 48 -8.43 4.50 25.21
CA SER A 48 -7.05 4.95 25.31
C SER A 48 -6.48 4.83 26.72
N ASN A 49 -5.18 4.54 26.82
CA ASN A 49 -4.41 4.67 28.05
C ASN A 49 -2.98 5.17 27.73
N HIS A 50 -2.11 5.19 28.75
CA HIS A 50 -0.71 5.61 28.59
C HIS A 50 0.13 4.76 27.62
N SER A 51 -0.31 3.53 27.30
CA SER A 51 0.35 2.66 26.32
C SER A 51 -0.23 2.76 24.90
N THR A 52 -1.39 3.39 24.73
CA THR A 52 -2.04 3.57 23.43
C THR A 52 -1.29 4.61 22.60
N LYS A 53 -0.88 4.24 21.39
CA LYS A 53 -0.35 5.19 20.41
C LYS A 53 -1.51 5.99 19.80
N VAL A 54 -1.47 7.30 19.89
CA VAL A 54 -2.49 8.18 19.27
C VAL A 54 -1.87 8.95 18.10
N ILE A 55 -2.51 8.89 16.93
CA ILE A 55 -2.12 9.63 15.72
C ILE A 55 -3.24 10.59 15.35
N ASP A 56 -2.92 11.87 15.28
CA ASP A 56 -3.82 12.92 14.81
C ASP A 56 -3.51 13.21 13.34
N VAL A 57 -4.44 12.87 12.44
CA VAL A 57 -4.22 12.99 10.99
C VAL A 57 -4.82 14.27 10.39
N LYS A 58 -5.30 15.20 11.23
CA LYS A 58 -5.63 16.58 10.82
C LYS A 58 -6.52 16.70 9.57
N GLY A 59 -7.54 15.86 9.47
CA GLY A 59 -8.53 15.83 8.40
C GLY A 59 -8.14 14.99 7.18
N MET A 60 -7.03 14.24 7.22
CA MET A 60 -6.68 13.32 6.13
C MET A 60 -7.74 12.24 5.94
N THR A 61 -7.87 11.77 4.70
CA THR A 61 -8.80 10.70 4.35
C THR A 61 -8.17 9.33 4.59
N ILE A 62 -8.90 8.44 5.24
CA ILE A 62 -8.54 7.02 5.42
C ILE A 62 -9.54 6.18 4.64
N VAL A 63 -9.01 5.21 3.89
CA VAL A 63 -9.80 4.23 3.13
C VAL A 63 -9.36 2.82 3.50
N PRO A 64 -10.19 1.78 3.26
CA PRO A 64 -9.75 0.40 3.41
C PRO A 64 -8.53 0.13 2.53
N GLY A 65 -7.63 -0.73 3.00
CA GLY A 65 -6.52 -1.19 2.17
C GLY A 65 -7.04 -1.83 0.89
N PHE A 66 -6.40 -1.52 -0.25
CA PHE A 66 -6.82 -2.10 -1.52
C PHE A 66 -6.62 -3.62 -1.53
N ILE A 67 -7.65 -4.34 -1.98
CA ILE A 67 -7.63 -5.79 -2.19
C ILE A 67 -7.54 -6.04 -3.68
N ASP A 68 -6.38 -6.51 -4.14
CA ASP A 68 -6.19 -6.97 -5.51
C ASP A 68 -6.61 -8.44 -5.60
N ALA A 69 -7.76 -8.70 -6.22
CA ALA A 69 -8.34 -10.04 -6.34
C ALA A 69 -7.66 -10.91 -7.40
N HIS A 70 -6.89 -10.32 -8.32
CA HIS A 70 -6.25 -11.05 -9.40
C HIS A 70 -4.96 -10.37 -9.82
N ILE A 71 -3.84 -10.91 -9.34
CA ILE A 71 -2.50 -10.43 -9.69
C ILE A 71 -1.53 -11.59 -9.95
N HIS A 72 -0.62 -11.38 -10.89
CA HIS A 72 0.48 -12.30 -11.16
C HIS A 72 1.78 -11.82 -10.50
N VAL A 73 1.81 -11.74 -9.16
CA VAL A 73 2.93 -11.13 -8.40
C VAL A 73 4.28 -11.72 -8.79
N LEU A 74 4.38 -13.05 -8.89
CA LEU A 74 5.62 -13.71 -9.28
C LEU A 74 6.05 -13.35 -10.71
N SER A 75 5.12 -13.31 -11.66
CA SER A 75 5.43 -12.94 -13.04
C SER A 75 5.89 -11.49 -13.13
N SER A 76 5.15 -10.58 -12.48
CA SER A 76 5.49 -9.15 -12.45
C SER A 76 6.85 -8.91 -11.78
N GLY A 77 7.10 -9.53 -10.62
CA GLY A 77 8.38 -9.44 -9.93
C GLY A 77 9.53 -10.05 -10.74
N THR A 78 9.31 -11.21 -11.36
CA THR A 78 10.32 -11.86 -12.21
C THR A 78 10.69 -10.97 -13.39
N MET A 79 9.74 -10.27 -14.03
CA MET A 79 10.06 -9.33 -15.11
C MET A 79 10.89 -8.14 -14.64
N HIS A 80 10.58 -7.55 -13.48
CA HIS A 80 11.40 -6.45 -12.96
C HIS A 80 12.82 -6.90 -12.60
N VAL A 81 13.00 -8.14 -12.18
CA VAL A 81 14.34 -8.68 -11.84
C VAL A 81 15.08 -9.17 -13.08
N MET A 82 14.39 -9.83 -14.02
CA MET A 82 15.01 -10.62 -15.12
C MET A 82 14.95 -9.95 -16.50
N ALA A 83 14.06 -8.98 -16.73
CA ALA A 83 13.91 -8.28 -18.01
C ALA A 83 14.35 -6.80 -17.90
N ALA A 84 14.68 -6.19 -19.05
CA ALA A 84 14.97 -4.76 -19.10
C ALA A 84 13.68 -3.94 -19.00
N ASP A 85 13.57 -3.05 -18.00
CA ASP A 85 12.46 -2.10 -17.89
C ASP A 85 12.66 -0.96 -18.91
N CYS A 86 11.90 -1.03 -20.00
CA CYS A 86 11.97 -0.12 -21.14
C CYS A 86 11.11 1.14 -20.97
N ASP A 87 10.54 1.38 -19.79
CA ASP A 87 9.89 2.64 -19.43
C ASP A 87 10.93 3.77 -19.33
N LYS A 88 11.29 4.31 -20.49
CA LYS A 88 12.35 5.27 -20.74
C LYS A 88 11.89 6.26 -21.80
N ARG A 89 12.43 7.48 -21.79
CA ARG A 89 11.94 8.56 -22.64
C ARG A 89 12.51 8.53 -24.05
N THR A 90 13.63 7.83 -24.27
CA THR A 90 14.25 7.76 -25.60
C THR A 90 14.69 6.35 -25.96
N ILE A 91 14.79 6.10 -27.28
CA ILE A 91 15.28 4.83 -27.83
C ILE A 91 16.73 4.58 -27.39
N GLU A 92 17.56 5.62 -27.28
CA GLU A 92 18.95 5.48 -26.81
C GLU A 92 19.01 4.95 -25.38
N GLU A 93 18.10 5.41 -24.50
CA GLU A 93 18.00 4.91 -23.13
C GLU A 93 17.52 3.45 -23.08
N ILE A 94 16.57 3.08 -23.94
CA ILE A 94 16.09 1.70 -24.10
C ILE A 94 17.24 0.78 -24.55
N ILE A 95 17.99 1.18 -25.58
CA ILE A 95 19.15 0.43 -26.06
C ILE A 95 20.19 0.29 -24.95
N LYS A 96 20.41 1.35 -24.16
CA LYS A 96 21.35 1.32 -23.03
C LYS A 96 20.93 0.30 -21.98
N ILE A 97 19.66 0.26 -21.56
CA ILE A 97 19.21 -0.69 -20.53
C ILE A 97 19.23 -2.14 -21.05
N LEU A 98 18.90 -2.37 -22.33
CA LEU A 98 19.04 -3.69 -22.96
C LEU A 98 20.50 -4.16 -22.98
N ARG A 99 21.45 -3.27 -23.30
CA ARG A 99 22.89 -3.59 -23.26
C ARG A 99 23.39 -3.89 -21.84
N THR A 100 22.86 -3.22 -20.83
CA THR A 100 23.15 -3.56 -19.42
C THR A 100 22.64 -4.96 -19.11
N ARG A 101 21.40 -5.27 -19.48
CA ARG A 101 20.79 -6.59 -19.26
C ARG A 101 21.57 -7.73 -19.92
N VAL A 102 22.14 -7.52 -21.11
CA VAL A 102 23.03 -8.48 -21.77
C VAL A 102 24.20 -8.89 -20.87
N LYS A 103 24.83 -7.92 -20.18
CA LYS A 103 26.00 -8.18 -19.34
C LYS A 103 25.66 -8.96 -18.07
N GLU A 104 24.43 -8.83 -17.59
CA GLU A 104 23.94 -9.45 -16.35
C GLU A 104 23.33 -10.84 -16.59
N THR A 105 23.00 -11.15 -17.85
CA THR A 105 22.38 -12.42 -18.23
C THR A 105 23.46 -13.50 -18.35
N LYS A 106 23.40 -14.50 -17.47
CA LYS A 106 24.42 -15.56 -17.36
C LYS A 106 24.34 -16.63 -18.46
N SER A 107 23.31 -16.62 -19.31
CA SER A 107 23.08 -17.61 -20.36
C SER A 107 23.08 -16.96 -21.75
N ASN A 108 23.30 -17.77 -22.79
CA ASN A 108 23.13 -17.35 -24.20
C ASN A 108 21.65 -17.26 -24.61
N GLY A 109 20.76 -16.93 -23.68
CA GLY A 109 19.32 -16.87 -23.89
C GLY A 109 18.84 -15.53 -24.46
N TRP A 110 17.53 -15.44 -24.70
CA TRP A 110 16.89 -14.22 -25.14
C TRP A 110 16.96 -13.12 -24.07
N ILE A 111 17.27 -11.90 -24.50
CA ILE A 111 17.09 -10.71 -23.69
C ILE A 111 15.66 -10.21 -23.87
N GLN A 112 14.93 -10.15 -22.76
CA GLN A 112 13.56 -9.64 -22.76
C GLN A 112 13.54 -8.20 -22.26
N GLY A 113 12.71 -7.37 -22.89
CA GLY A 113 12.34 -6.03 -22.43
C GLY A 113 10.83 -5.96 -22.23
N PHE A 114 10.38 -5.08 -21.35
CA PHE A 114 8.96 -4.89 -21.05
C PHE A 114 8.66 -3.41 -20.74
N LYS A 115 7.38 -3.01 -20.78
CA LYS A 115 6.92 -1.61 -20.59
C LYS A 115 7.44 -0.59 -21.61
N PHE A 116 7.83 -1.03 -22.81
CA PHE A 116 8.02 -0.08 -23.90
C PHE A 116 6.68 0.57 -24.25
N ASP A 117 6.70 1.89 -24.37
CA ASP A 117 5.58 2.72 -24.78
C ASP A 117 6.12 3.73 -25.80
N ASP A 118 5.49 3.83 -26.97
CA ASP A 118 5.87 4.71 -28.07
C ASP A 118 5.05 6.00 -28.13
N THR A 119 4.19 6.22 -27.12
CA THR A 119 3.38 7.43 -26.93
C THR A 119 4.10 8.49 -26.09
#